data_AF-A0A9P4J615-F1
#
_entry.id   AF-A0A9P4J615-F1
#
_cell.length_a   1.000
_cell.length_b   1.000
_cell.length_c   1.000
_cell.angle_alpha   90.00
_cell.angle_beta   90.00
_cell.angle_gamma   90.00
#
_symmetry.space_group_name_H-M   'P 1'
#
loop_
_entity.id
_entity.type
_entity.pdbx_description
1 polymer ?
#
loop_
_entity_poly.entity_id
_entity_poly.type
_entity_poly.pdbx_seq_one_letter_code
_entity_poly.pdbx_strand_id
1 'polypeptide(L)'
;MGSPSLASDPIPSINNPVTSNIPLASPTPSVSSSSSDDGSKLERPKIGSRKSSGTMIIPRDSQRVELREDEEEYDQDDVRCMSPKRSPEDVEKLGEEARLHLIEQAKQLQASLMAIVDRVESVKEEHDKLEGGNKFLQQYIGELIQTTKITSSSSKAKGKSTGRK
;
A
#
# COMPACT_ATOMS: atom_id res chain seq x y z
N MET A 1 -7.71 42.93 -12.66
CA MET A 1 -8.76 42.22 -11.91
C MET A 1 -9.22 41.07 -12.79
N GLY A 2 -9.00 39.77 -12.54
CA GLY A 2 -8.26 39.04 -11.53
C GLY A 2 -7.97 37.65 -12.12
N SER A 3 -6.81 37.08 -11.79
CA SER A 3 -6.36 35.74 -12.19
C SER A 3 -7.06 34.66 -11.36
N PRO A 4 -7.48 33.51 -11.94
CA PRO A 4 -7.95 32.40 -11.14
C PRO A 4 -6.77 31.70 -10.47
N SER A 5 -6.83 31.65 -9.13
CA SER A 5 -5.94 30.89 -8.26
C SER A 5 -6.19 29.40 -8.47
N LEU A 6 -5.17 28.67 -8.93
CA LEU A 6 -5.10 27.21 -8.86
C LEU A 6 -4.81 26.85 -7.41
N ALA A 7 -5.82 26.39 -6.68
CA ALA A 7 -5.64 25.79 -5.37
C ALA A 7 -4.96 24.42 -5.56
N SER A 8 -3.75 24.28 -5.04
CA SER A 8 -3.03 23.01 -4.96
C SER A 8 -3.70 22.11 -3.92
N ASP A 9 -4.23 20.97 -4.34
CA ASP A 9 -4.68 19.92 -3.43
C ASP A 9 -3.48 19.34 -2.64
N PRO A 10 -3.65 19.00 -1.36
CA PRO A 10 -2.57 18.42 -0.56
C PRO A 10 -2.25 16.99 -1.03
N ILE A 11 -0.97 16.75 -1.30
CA ILE A 11 -0.40 15.46 -1.67
C ILE A 11 -0.53 14.48 -0.48
N PRO A 12 -1.06 13.25 -0.65
CA PRO A 12 -1.03 12.26 0.41
C PRO A 12 0.41 11.79 0.66
N SER A 13 0.87 11.97 1.89
CA SER A 13 2.22 11.65 2.35
C SER A 13 2.46 10.13 2.40
N ILE A 14 3.30 9.60 1.50
CA ILE A 14 3.72 8.18 1.45
C ILE A 14 4.89 7.95 2.41
N ASN A 15 4.70 8.16 3.71
CA ASN A 15 5.71 7.73 4.66
C ASN A 15 5.07 7.22 5.95
N ASN A 16 4.54 6.01 5.89
CA ASN A 16 4.35 5.15 7.06
C ASN A 16 4.76 3.73 6.69
N PRO A 17 5.76 3.12 7.35
CA PRO A 17 6.00 1.69 7.21
C PRO A 17 4.83 0.93 7.84
N VAL A 18 4.16 0.10 7.05
CA VAL A 18 3.18 -0.89 7.53
C VAL A 18 3.96 -1.96 8.31
N THR A 19 4.24 -1.71 9.58
CA THR A 19 4.64 -2.74 10.54
C THR A 19 3.39 -3.34 11.13
N SER A 20 2.85 -4.38 10.50
CA SER A 20 1.82 -5.23 11.10
C SER A 20 2.44 -6.12 12.18
N ASN A 21 2.76 -5.51 13.33
CA ASN A 21 2.95 -6.21 14.61
C ASN A 21 1.67 -6.01 15.43
N ILE A 22 0.73 -6.94 15.31
CA ILE A 22 -0.43 -7.01 16.21
C ILE A 22 -0.03 -7.92 17.37
N PRO A 23 0.16 -7.43 18.61
CA PRO A 23 0.21 -8.32 19.75
C PRO A 23 -1.22 -8.83 19.99
N LEU A 24 -1.37 -10.15 19.98
CA LEU A 24 -2.60 -10.85 20.37
C LEU A 24 -2.83 -10.61 21.87
N ALA A 25 -3.53 -9.53 22.22
CA ALA A 25 -3.93 -9.22 23.58
C ALA A 25 -5.25 -9.91 23.91
N SER A 26 -5.22 -10.77 24.92
CA SER A 26 -6.36 -11.45 25.53
C SER A 26 -7.46 -10.46 25.97
N PRO A 27 -8.76 -10.83 25.91
CA PRO A 27 -9.81 -9.96 26.44
C PRO A 27 -9.75 -9.98 27.97
N THR A 28 -9.45 -8.83 28.57
CA THR A 28 -9.63 -8.60 30.01
C THR A 28 -11.10 -8.25 30.30
N PRO A 29 -11.69 -8.71 31.42
CA PRO A 29 -13.03 -8.30 31.80
C PRO A 29 -13.02 -6.85 32.29
N SER A 30 -13.78 -5.98 31.62
CA SER A 30 -13.98 -4.59 32.00
C SER A 30 -14.68 -4.50 33.36
N VAL A 31 -14.00 -3.86 34.32
CA VAL A 31 -14.57 -3.48 35.62
C VAL A 31 -15.62 -2.38 35.44
N SER A 32 -16.70 -2.51 36.20
CA SER A 32 -17.86 -1.62 36.24
C SER A 32 -17.52 -0.20 36.71
N SER A 33 -17.87 0.82 35.92
CA SER A 33 -18.00 2.20 36.39
C SER A 33 -19.48 2.54 36.62
N SER A 34 -19.76 3.04 37.81
CA SER A 34 -21.07 3.44 38.30
C SER A 34 -21.57 4.74 37.68
N SER A 35 -22.88 4.76 37.40
CA SER A 35 -23.83 5.88 37.41
C SER A 35 -23.48 7.16 36.64
N SER A 36 -24.23 7.42 35.56
CA SER A 36 -25.26 8.50 35.52
C SER A 36 -26.04 8.43 34.19
N ASP A 37 -27.36 8.32 34.34
CA ASP A 37 -28.48 8.76 33.48
C ASP A 37 -28.17 9.27 32.04
N ASP A 38 -28.60 8.51 31.02
CA ASP A 38 -29.22 9.07 29.80
C ASP A 38 -30.07 7.99 29.08
N GLY A 39 -31.26 8.38 28.66
CA GLY A 39 -32.38 7.49 28.33
C GLY A 39 -32.29 6.77 26.98
N SER A 40 -33.08 5.69 26.88
CA SER A 40 -33.45 4.94 25.67
C SER A 40 -32.48 3.91 25.07
N LYS A 41 -31.64 3.26 25.88
CA LYS A 41 -31.16 1.92 25.50
C LYS A 41 -32.26 0.91 25.80
N LEU A 42 -32.83 0.29 24.75
CA LEU A 42 -33.66 -0.91 24.89
C LEU A 42 -32.85 -1.93 25.71
N GLU A 43 -33.22 -2.13 26.97
CA GLU A 43 -32.56 -3.11 27.83
C GLU A 43 -32.70 -4.49 27.20
N ARG A 44 -31.56 -5.13 26.94
CA ARG A 44 -31.54 -6.52 26.48
C ARG A 44 -32.32 -7.34 27.50
N PRO A 45 -33.30 -8.17 27.09
CA PRO A 45 -34.04 -9.02 28.01
C PRO A 45 -33.07 -9.79 28.91
N LYS A 46 -33.27 -9.68 30.23
CA LYS A 46 -32.43 -10.37 31.21
C LYS A 46 -32.58 -11.87 30.98
N ILE A 47 -31.59 -12.49 30.36
CA ILE A 47 -31.47 -13.95 30.28
C ILE A 47 -31.40 -14.45 31.72
N GLY A 48 -32.46 -15.14 32.16
CA GLY A 48 -32.51 -15.76 33.48
C GLY A 48 -31.29 -16.67 33.67
N SER A 49 -30.86 -16.84 34.92
CA SER A 49 -29.69 -17.67 35.24
C SER A 49 -29.93 -19.12 34.80
N ARG A 50 -29.50 -19.47 33.59
CA ARG A 50 -29.46 -20.86 33.13
C ARG A 50 -28.23 -21.50 33.76
N LYS A 51 -28.38 -22.72 34.26
CA LYS A 51 -27.27 -23.58 34.68
C LYS A 51 -26.27 -23.63 33.51
N SER A 52 -24.98 -23.36 33.77
CA SER A 52 -23.93 -23.44 32.76
C SER A 52 -23.98 -24.83 32.10
N SER A 53 -24.49 -24.92 30.86
CA SER A 53 -24.28 -26.12 30.07
C SER A 53 -22.79 -26.16 29.77
N GLY A 54 -22.12 -27.24 30.15
CA GLY A 54 -20.67 -27.37 30.08
C GLY A 54 -20.06 -26.97 28.73
N THR A 55 -18.76 -26.73 28.74
CA THR A 55 -18.03 -26.26 27.57
C THR A 55 -18.24 -27.17 26.35
N MET A 56 -18.56 -26.58 25.21
CA MET A 56 -18.67 -27.26 23.91
C MET A 56 -17.29 -27.56 23.29
N ILE A 57 -16.21 -27.48 24.09
CA ILE A 57 -14.84 -27.70 23.62
C ILE A 57 -14.60 -29.19 23.49
N ILE A 58 -14.55 -29.67 22.25
CA ILE A 58 -14.18 -31.03 21.91
C ILE A 58 -12.64 -31.09 21.77
N PRO A 59 -11.92 -32.00 22.49
CA PRO A 59 -10.48 -32.18 22.33
C PRO A 59 -10.08 -32.55 20.88
N ARG A 60 -8.93 -32.08 20.42
CA ARG A 60 -8.47 -32.29 19.03
C ARG A 60 -8.35 -33.76 18.61
N ASP A 61 -8.13 -34.65 19.57
CA ASP A 61 -7.93 -36.09 19.32
C ASP A 61 -9.24 -36.90 19.40
N SER A 62 -10.39 -36.24 19.58
CA SER A 62 -11.69 -36.91 19.57
C SER A 62 -12.03 -37.46 18.19
N GLN A 63 -12.74 -38.59 18.15
CA GLN A 63 -13.31 -39.13 16.92
C GLN A 63 -14.17 -38.08 16.20
N ARG A 64 -13.97 -37.90 14.88
CA ARG A 64 -14.64 -36.86 14.10
C ARG A 64 -16.16 -36.96 14.26
N VAL A 65 -16.74 -35.93 14.85
CA VAL A 65 -18.19 -35.85 15.19
C VAL A 65 -19.01 -35.28 14.03
N GLU A 66 -18.38 -34.82 12.95
CA GLU A 66 -19.09 -34.43 11.74
C GLU A 66 -19.75 -35.69 11.12
N LEU A 67 -21.07 -35.62 10.92
CA LEU A 67 -21.81 -36.62 10.15
C LEU A 67 -21.22 -36.68 8.73
N ARG A 68 -21.12 -37.87 8.16
CA ARG A 68 -20.72 -37.99 6.75
C ARG A 68 -21.84 -37.43 5.88
N GLU A 69 -21.50 -36.89 4.71
CA GLU A 69 -22.44 -36.23 3.79
C GLU A 69 -23.66 -37.10 3.42
N ASP A 70 -23.53 -38.42 3.52
CA ASP A 70 -24.57 -39.43 3.28
C ASP A 70 -25.45 -39.75 4.51
N GLU A 71 -25.06 -39.34 5.71
CA GLU A 71 -25.78 -39.52 6.97
C GLU A 71 -26.44 -38.21 7.48
N GLU A 72 -26.26 -37.08 6.78
CA GLU A 72 -26.88 -35.79 7.12
C GLU A 72 -28.34 -35.70 6.65
N GLU A 73 -29.26 -36.34 7.36
CA GLU A 73 -30.71 -36.12 7.19
C GLU A 73 -31.14 -34.92 8.06
N TYR A 74 -31.50 -33.81 7.40
CA TYR A 74 -31.96 -32.60 8.07
C TYR A 74 -33.47 -32.68 8.28
N ASP A 75 -33.91 -32.58 9.53
CA ASP A 75 -35.34 -32.48 9.86
C ASP A 75 -35.96 -31.21 9.26
N GLN A 76 -37.27 -31.26 8.96
CA GLN A 76 -38.02 -30.11 8.45
C GLN A 76 -38.01 -28.91 9.41
N ASP A 77 -37.83 -29.16 10.70
CA ASP A 77 -37.71 -28.14 11.75
C ASP A 77 -36.25 -27.78 12.10
N ASP A 78 -35.26 -28.26 11.33
CA ASP A 78 -33.85 -27.96 11.59
C ASP A 78 -33.58 -26.46 11.37
N VAL A 79 -33.08 -25.82 12.43
CA VAL A 79 -32.69 -24.40 12.46
C VAL A 79 -31.65 -24.04 11.39
N ARG A 80 -30.84 -25.01 10.93
CA ARG A 80 -29.87 -24.86 9.84
C ARG A 80 -30.54 -24.72 8.47
N CYS A 81 -31.75 -25.25 8.31
CA CYS A 81 -32.59 -25.07 7.12
C CYS A 81 -33.41 -23.78 7.18
N MET A 82 -33.62 -23.21 8.36
CA MET A 82 -34.39 -21.98 8.58
C MET A 82 -33.57 -20.68 8.49
N SER A 83 -32.23 -20.77 8.39
CA SER A 83 -31.40 -19.59 8.11
C SER A 83 -31.49 -19.23 6.62
N PRO A 84 -31.71 -17.95 6.25
CA PRO A 84 -31.65 -17.54 4.85
C PRO A 84 -30.26 -17.84 4.27
N LYS A 85 -30.14 -18.95 3.53
CA LYS A 85 -28.96 -19.26 2.71
C LYS A 85 -29.11 -18.48 1.40
N ARG A 86 -28.01 -17.91 0.89
CA ARG A 86 -27.99 -17.40 -0.49
C ARG A 86 -28.33 -18.54 -1.43
N SER A 87 -29.12 -18.27 -2.47
CA SER A 87 -29.40 -19.29 -3.47
C SER A 87 -28.07 -19.77 -4.08
N PRO A 88 -27.94 -21.04 -4.51
CA PRO A 88 -26.70 -21.52 -5.13
C PRO A 88 -26.33 -20.71 -6.37
N GLU A 89 -27.32 -20.19 -7.11
CA GLU A 89 -27.17 -19.28 -8.24
C GLU A 89 -26.51 -17.95 -7.83
N ASP A 90 -26.91 -17.36 -6.70
CA ASP A 90 -26.29 -16.12 -6.19
C ASP A 90 -24.81 -16.32 -5.81
N VAL A 91 -24.46 -17.51 -5.31
CA VAL A 91 -23.08 -17.84 -4.92
C VAL A 91 -22.19 -18.00 -6.14
N GLU A 92 -22.70 -18.67 -7.19
CA GLU A 92 -21.99 -18.79 -8.47
C GLU A 92 -21.75 -17.43 -9.11
N LYS A 93 -22.79 -16.59 -9.20
CA LYS A 93 -22.70 -15.22 -9.72
C LYS A 93 -21.68 -14.37 -8.96
N LEU A 94 -21.68 -14.45 -7.62
CA LEU A 94 -20.70 -13.73 -6.80
C LEU A 94 -19.26 -14.20 -7.08
N GLY A 95 -19.07 -15.49 -7.35
CA GLY A 95 -17.78 -16.05 -7.75
C GLY A 95 -17.30 -15.56 -9.12
N GLU A 96 -18.22 -15.43 -10.07
CA GLU A 96 -17.93 -14.85 -11.39
C GLU A 96 -17.59 -13.36 -11.30
N GLU A 97 -18.38 -12.57 -10.57
CA GLU A 97 -18.12 -11.15 -10.34
C GLU A 97 -16.75 -10.91 -9.68
N ALA A 98 -16.39 -11.74 -8.69
CA ALA A 98 -15.07 -11.68 -8.05
C ALA A 98 -13.93 -11.96 -9.03
N ARG A 99 -14.09 -12.94 -9.94
CA ARG A 99 -13.09 -13.23 -10.99
C ARG A 99 -12.97 -12.08 -11.98
N LEU A 100 -14.09 -11.51 -12.42
CA LEU A 100 -14.10 -10.38 -13.34
C LEU A 100 -13.39 -9.17 -12.74
N HIS A 101 -13.69 -8.85 -11.48
CA HIS A 101 -13.05 -7.74 -10.78
C HIS A 101 -11.54 -7.97 -10.61
N LEU A 102 -11.11 -9.21 -10.33
CA LEU A 102 -9.68 -9.53 -10.25
C LEU A 102 -8.96 -9.33 -11.59
N ILE A 103 -9.60 -9.74 -12.70
CA ILE A 103 -9.07 -9.55 -14.06
C ILE A 103 -9.00 -8.06 -14.41
N GLU A 104 -10.01 -7.28 -14.04
CA GLU A 104 -10.03 -5.84 -14.26
C GLU A 104 -8.90 -5.13 -13.50
N GLN A 105 -8.70 -5.46 -12.22
CA GLN A 105 -7.59 -4.94 -11.44
C GLN A 105 -6.23 -5.31 -12.03
N ALA A 106 -6.05 -6.54 -12.49
CA ALA A 106 -4.82 -6.98 -13.15
C ALA A 106 -4.55 -6.18 -14.43
N LYS A 107 -5.58 -5.90 -15.23
CA LYS A 107 -5.46 -5.07 -16.44
C LYS A 107 -5.11 -3.63 -16.11
N GLN A 108 -5.74 -3.04 -15.10
CA GLN A 108 -5.43 -1.68 -14.67
C GLN A 108 -3.99 -1.57 -14.18
N LEU A 109 -3.52 -2.55 -13.40
CA LEU A 109 -2.14 -2.61 -12.95
C LEU A 109 -1.16 -2.75 -14.13
N GLN A 110 -1.47 -3.62 -15.10
CA GLN A 110 -0.64 -3.77 -16.30
C GLN A 110 -0.54 -2.46 -17.08
N ALA A 111 -1.66 -1.76 -17.28
CA ALA A 111 -1.66 -0.45 -17.96
C ALA A 111 -0.84 0.60 -17.18
N SER A 112 -0.98 0.63 -15.85
CA SER A 112 -0.19 1.51 -14.99
C SER A 112 1.31 1.22 -15.09
N LEU A 113 1.70 -0.05 -15.15
CA LEU A 113 3.11 -0.44 -15.27
C LEU A 113 3.68 -0.04 -16.64
N MET A 114 2.92 -0.23 -17.73
CA MET A 114 3.35 0.20 -19.06
C MET A 114 3.57 1.72 -19.11
N ALA A 115 2.64 2.51 -18.55
CA ALA A 115 2.79 3.97 -18.49
C ALA A 115 4.03 4.41 -17.69
N ILE A 116 4.39 3.68 -16.62
CA ILE A 116 5.60 3.96 -15.85
C ILE A 116 6.85 3.64 -16.68
N VAL A 117 6.87 2.51 -17.40
CA VAL A 117 7.99 2.13 -18.28
C VAL A 117 8.23 3.22 -19.33
N ASP A 118 7.19 3.66 -20.04
CA ASP A 118 7.30 4.72 -21.05
C ASP A 118 7.88 6.02 -20.46
N ARG A 119 7.45 6.39 -19.25
CA ARG A 119 7.97 7.57 -18.55
C ARG A 119 9.44 7.41 -18.16
N VAL A 120 9.84 6.22 -17.71
CA VAL A 120 11.25 5.92 -17.37
C VAL A 120 12.13 5.99 -18.62
N GLU A 121 11.66 5.46 -19.75
CA GLU A 121 12.37 5.56 -21.03
C GLU A 121 12.57 7.01 -21.47
N SER A 122 11.52 7.84 -21.40
CA SER A 122 11.61 9.27 -21.69
C SER A 122 12.63 9.99 -20.80
N VAL A 123 12.60 9.75 -19.48
CA VAL A 123 13.56 10.34 -18.54
C VAL A 123 14.98 9.87 -18.83
N LYS A 124 15.16 8.60 -19.23
CA LYS A 124 16.47 8.06 -19.60
C LYS A 124 17.02 8.76 -20.84
N GLU A 125 16.22 8.97 -21.87
CA GLU A 125 16.65 9.69 -23.07
C GLU A 125 17.04 11.15 -22.77
N GLU A 126 16.29 11.83 -21.90
CA GLU A 126 16.65 13.18 -21.44
C GLU A 126 17.94 13.18 -20.62
N HIS A 127 18.12 12.20 -19.74
CA HIS A 127 19.34 12.03 -18.96
C HIS A 127 20.55 11.79 -19.87
N ASP A 128 20.44 10.91 -20.87
CA ASP A 128 21.52 10.62 -21.81
C ASP A 128 21.93 11.88 -22.60
N LYS A 129 20.95 12.73 -22.98
CA LYS A 129 21.20 14.03 -23.62
C LYS A 129 21.94 14.99 -22.68
N LEU A 130 21.48 15.12 -21.43
CA LEU A 130 22.12 15.99 -20.43
C LEU A 130 23.52 15.50 -20.07
N GLU A 131 23.73 14.20 -19.95
CA GLU A 131 25.04 13.60 -19.70
C GLU A 131 25.99 13.85 -20.89
N GLY A 132 25.52 13.67 -22.13
CA GLY A 132 26.28 14.00 -23.33
C GLY A 132 26.66 15.48 -23.38
N GLY A 133 25.71 16.38 -23.09
CA GLY A 133 25.97 17.82 -23.01
C GLY A 133 26.97 18.19 -21.91
N ASN A 134 26.86 17.56 -20.73
CA ASN A 134 27.79 17.80 -19.62
C ASN A 134 29.20 17.31 -19.95
N LYS A 135 29.34 16.15 -20.59
CA LYS A 135 30.63 15.67 -21.11
C LYS A 135 31.24 16.65 -22.11
N PHE A 136 30.44 17.17 -23.05
CA PHE A 136 30.89 18.18 -24.02
C PHE A 136 31.38 19.45 -23.33
N LEU A 137 30.63 19.98 -22.36
CA LEU A 137 31.01 21.16 -21.60
C LEU A 137 32.30 20.94 -20.81
N GLN A 138 32.45 19.78 -20.15
CA GLN A 138 33.68 19.43 -19.43
C GLN A 138 34.89 19.36 -20.36
N GLN A 139 34.74 18.73 -21.53
CA GLN A 139 35.81 18.67 -22.53
C GLN A 139 36.18 20.06 -23.03
N TYR A 140 35.19 20.90 -23.37
CA TYR A 140 35.42 22.27 -23.83
C TYR A 140 36.13 23.13 -22.78
N ILE A 141 35.71 23.04 -21.52
CA ILE A 141 36.38 23.71 -20.40
C ILE A 141 37.81 23.18 -20.25
N GLY A 142 38.00 21.86 -20.36
CA GLY A 142 39.32 21.23 -20.33
C GLY A 142 40.26 21.78 -21.41
N GLU A 143 39.81 21.83 -22.66
CA GLU A 143 40.56 22.38 -23.79
C GLU A 143 40.84 23.88 -23.62
N LEU A 144 39.86 24.66 -23.14
CA LEU A 144 40.03 26.09 -22.89
C LEU A 144 41.04 26.37 -21.77
N ILE A 145 41.03 25.59 -20.70
CA ILE A 145 42.01 25.70 -19.62
C ILE A 145 43.40 25.27 -20.10
N GLN A 146 43.51 24.18 -20.88
CA GLN A 146 44.77 23.72 -21.45
C GLN A 146 45.39 24.77 -22.36
N THR A 147 44.63 25.30 -23.31
CA THR A 147 45.07 26.38 -24.19
C THR A 147 45.47 27.60 -23.36
N THR A 148 44.63 28.07 -22.43
CA THR A 148 44.93 29.21 -21.55
C THR A 148 46.23 29.02 -20.76
N LYS A 149 46.51 27.83 -20.23
CA LYS A 149 47.78 27.52 -19.55
C LYS A 149 48.99 27.58 -20.49
N ILE A 150 48.85 27.12 -21.74
CA ILE A 150 49.93 27.11 -22.73
C ILE A 150 50.24 28.55 -23.23
N THR A 151 49.23 29.39 -23.47
CA THR A 151 49.45 30.80 -23.88
C THR A 151 49.96 31.68 -22.74
N SER A 152 49.51 31.46 -21.50
CA SER A 152 49.97 32.25 -20.33
C SER A 152 51.39 31.87 -19.86
N SER A 153 51.83 30.63 -20.08
CA SER A 153 53.20 30.21 -19.76
C SER A 153 54.23 30.58 -20.85
N SER A 154 53.83 30.66 -22.12
CA SER A 154 54.71 31.06 -23.23
C SER A 154 55.02 32.56 -23.29
N SER A 155 54.24 33.41 -22.61
CA SER A 155 54.46 34.86 -22.55
C SER A 155 55.40 35.33 -21.43
N LYS A 156 55.88 34.45 -20.52
CA LYS A 156 56.87 34.80 -19.49
C LYS A 156 58.34 34.66 -19.92
N ALA A 157 58.63 34.25 -21.15
CA ALA A 157 60.01 34.04 -21.63
C ALA A 157 60.66 35.26 -22.33
N LYS A 158 60.00 36.42 -22.43
CA LYS A 158 60.55 37.56 -23.20
C LYS A 158 60.25 38.92 -22.56
N GLY A 159 60.89 39.20 -21.42
CA GLY A 159 60.91 40.51 -20.77
C GLY A 159 62.30 40.82 -20.21
N LYS A 160 62.99 41.73 -20.88
CA LYS A 160 64.39 42.18 -20.75
C LYS A 160 64.59 43.19 -19.62
N SER A 161 65.69 43.09 -18.84
CA SER A 161 66.57 44.20 -18.38
C SER A 161 67.45 43.73 -17.20
N THR A 162 68.74 43.42 -17.36
CA THR A 162 69.90 44.33 -17.21
C THR A 162 69.94 45.16 -15.91
N GLY A 163 70.95 44.89 -15.07
CA GLY A 163 71.45 45.79 -14.02
C GLY A 163 71.20 45.29 -12.59
N ARG A 164 72.08 45.49 -11.61
CA ARG A 164 73.37 46.19 -11.49
C ARG A 164 73.97 45.73 -10.13
N LYS A 165 75.30 45.66 -10.10
CA LYS A 165 76.24 45.82 -8.97
C LYS A 165 75.93 45.16 -7.63
#